data_AF-A0A924HC75-F1
#
_entry.id   AF-A0A924HC75-F1
#
_cell.length_a   1.000
_cell.length_b   1.000
_cell.length_c   1.000
_cell.angle_alpha   90.00
_cell.angle_beta   90.00
_cell.angle_gamma   90.00
#
_symmetry.space_group_name_H-M   'P 1'
#
loop_
_entity.id
_entity.type
_entity.pdbx_description
1 polymer ?
#
loop_
_entity_poly.entity_id
_entity_poly.type
_entity_poly.pdbx_seq_one_letter_code
_entity_poly.pdbx_strand_id
1 'polypeptide(L)' 'MLDEKDPQAAALGYVSVASNADKAKYPKYADGQACSNCALYQGAAGSAQGGCPLFAGKQVSSKAWCSAYNKKVG' A
#
# COMPACT_ATOMS: atom_id res chain seq x y z
N MET A 1 12.16 -4.78 -1.63
CA MET A 1 11.19 -3.69 -1.50
C MET A 1 10.55 -3.43 -2.86
N LEU A 2 9.26 -3.09 -2.91
CA LEU A 2 8.58 -2.66 -4.15
C LEU A 2 9.05 -1.24 -4.51
N ASP A 3 9.48 -1.08 -5.77
CA ASP A 3 9.82 0.22 -6.36
C ASP A 3 8.55 0.87 -6.91
N GLU A 4 8.37 2.17 -6.68
CA GLU A 4 7.20 2.93 -7.17
C GLU A 4 7.16 3.01 -8.71
N LYS A 5 8.31 2.81 -9.38
CA LYS A 5 8.44 2.74 -10.84
C LYS A 5 8.12 1.37 -11.42
N ASP A 6 7.93 0.34 -10.59
CA ASP A 6 7.47 -0.96 -11.07
C ASP A 6 6.14 -0.78 -11.84
N PRO A 7 5.95 -1.39 -13.02
CA PRO A 7 4.75 -1.17 -13.82
C PRO A 7 3.45 -1.42 -13.06
N GLN A 8 3.42 -2.42 -12.18
CA GLN A 8 2.25 -2.74 -11.38
C GLN A 8 2.07 -1.78 -10.20
N ALA A 9 3.18 -1.29 -9.62
CA ALA A 9 3.15 -0.22 -8.61
C ALA A 9 2.55 1.06 -9.21
N ALA A 10 3.04 1.48 -10.38
CA ALA A 10 2.55 2.66 -11.08
C ALA A 10 1.06 2.53 -11.48
N ALA A 11 0.64 1.36 -11.97
CA ALA A 11 -0.75 1.08 -12.33
C ALA A 11 -1.72 1.21 -11.14
N LEU A 12 -1.27 0.83 -9.94
CA LEU A 12 -2.05 0.92 -8.71
C LEU A 12 -1.79 2.22 -7.92
N GLY A 13 -0.95 3.13 -8.41
CA GLY A 13 -0.60 4.34 -7.67
C GLY A 13 0.07 4.07 -6.34
N TYR A 14 0.89 3.02 -6.27
CA TYR A 14 1.62 2.69 -5.06
C TYR A 14 2.57 3.82 -4.68
N VAL A 15 2.54 4.20 -3.41
CA VAL A 15 3.50 5.09 -2.76
C VAL A 15 4.02 4.42 -1.50
N SER A 16 5.32 4.49 -1.25
CA SER A 16 5.99 3.90 -0.09
C SER A 16 5.59 4.56 1.25
N VAL A 17 5.02 5.76 1.18
CA VAL A 17 4.45 6.53 2.30
C VAL A 17 3.09 7.09 1.88
N ALA A 18 2.03 6.72 2.61
CA ALA A 18 0.64 7.03 2.27
C ALA A 18 0.34 8.52 2.12
N SER A 19 1.02 9.40 2.88
CA SER A 19 0.86 10.85 2.76
C SER A 19 1.29 11.41 1.40
N ASN A 20 2.04 10.65 0.60
CA ASN A 20 2.45 11.03 -0.74
C ASN A 20 1.43 10.62 -1.81
N ALA A 21 0.31 9.98 -1.43
CA ALA A 21 -0.73 9.59 -2.36
C ALA A 21 -1.31 10.85 -3.05
N ASP A 22 -1.41 10.78 -4.38
CA ASP A 22 -2.03 11.85 -5.17
C ASP A 22 -3.54 11.88 -4.93
N LYS A 23 -3.98 12.82 -4.08
CA LYS A 23 -5.40 12.99 -3.71
C LYS A 23 -6.29 13.37 -4.90
N ALA A 24 -5.73 14.04 -5.92
CA ALA A 24 -6.48 14.42 -7.10
C ALA A 24 -6.72 13.21 -8.01
N LYS A 25 -5.71 12.36 -8.17
CA LYS A 25 -5.83 11.12 -8.97
C LYS A 25 -6.57 10.01 -8.23
N TYR A 26 -6.49 9.97 -6.90
CA TYR A 26 -7.07 8.93 -6.07
C TYR A 26 -8.02 9.50 -5.01
N PRO A 27 -9.24 9.92 -5.39
CA PRO A 27 -10.19 10.54 -4.46
C PRO A 27 -10.71 9.61 -3.36
N LYS A 28 -10.43 8.30 -3.46
CA LYS A 28 -10.74 7.29 -2.43
C LYS A 28 -9.68 7.21 -1.32
N TYR A 29 -8.51 7.82 -1.52
CA TYR A 29 -7.52 7.92 -0.45
C TYR A 29 -8.08 8.78 0.68
N ALA A 30 -7.92 8.31 1.90
CA ALA A 30 -8.23 9.06 3.10
C ALA A 30 -7.05 8.98 4.06
N ASP A 31 -6.83 10.05 4.82
CA ASP A 31 -5.74 10.07 5.79
C ASP A 31 -5.94 8.95 6.83
N GLY A 32 -4.83 8.28 7.16
CA GLY A 32 -4.82 7.08 8.00
C GLY A 32 -4.95 5.76 7.25
N GLN A 33 -5.25 5.75 5.95
CA GLN A 33 -5.15 4.53 5.14
C GLN A 33 -3.67 4.17 4.91
N ALA A 34 -3.28 2.94 5.25
CA ALA A 34 -1.93 2.46 5.03
C ALA A 34 -1.90 0.93 4.82
N CYS A 35 -0.81 0.38 4.29
CA CYS A 35 -0.65 -1.06 4.18
C CYS A 35 -0.78 -1.76 5.54
N SER A 36 -0.30 -1.17 6.64
CA SER A 36 -0.40 -1.74 7.99
C SER A 36 -1.83 -2.00 8.46
N ASN A 37 -2.82 -1.28 7.93
CA ASN A 37 -4.25 -1.49 8.22
C ASN A 37 -5.06 -1.93 6.99
N CYS A 38 -4.38 -2.40 5.95
CA CYS A 38 -4.99 -2.98 4.76
C CYS A 38 -5.21 -4.49 4.94
N ALA A 39 -6.37 -5.00 4.52
CA ALA A 39 -6.73 -6.42 4.55
C ALA A 39 -5.77 -7.30 3.71
N LEU A 40 -5.10 -6.71 2.71
CA LEU A 40 -4.18 -7.41 1.81
C LEU A 40 -2.74 -7.48 2.33
N TYR A 41 -2.41 -6.79 3.43
CA TYR A 41 -1.06 -6.80 3.96
C TYR A 41 -0.75 -8.09 4.71
N GLN A 42 0.33 -8.74 4.31
CA GLN A 42 0.76 -10.06 4.81
C GLN A 42 1.96 -9.97 5.77
N GLY A 43 2.35 -8.76 6.19
CA GLY A 43 3.35 -8.59 7.24
C GLY A 43 2.77 -8.82 8.63
N ALA A 44 3.60 -9.25 9.58
CA ALA A 44 3.19 -9.36 10.97
C ALA A 44 2.82 -7.99 11.56
N ALA A 45 1.96 -7.98 12.58
CA ALA A 45 1.61 -6.75 13.29
C ALA A 45 2.87 -6.02 13.79
N GLY A 46 2.95 -4.71 13.57
CA GLY A 46 4.11 -3.90 13.94
C GLY A 46 5.33 -4.02 13.00
N SER A 47 5.31 -4.91 12.01
CA SER A 47 6.41 -5.01 11.05
C SER A 47 6.50 -3.77 10.15
N ALA A 48 7.72 -3.31 9.88
CA ALA A 48 7.98 -2.18 8.99
C ALA A 48 7.65 -2.47 7.52
N GLN A 49 7.65 -3.75 7.12
CA GLN A 49 7.37 -4.20 5.77
C GLN A 49 6.75 -5.60 5.76
N GLY A 50 6.06 -5.92 4.68
CA GLY A 50 5.34 -7.18 4.52
C GLY A 50 4.98 -7.48 3.07
N GLY A 51 4.52 -8.70 2.82
CA GLY A 51 4.00 -9.07 1.51
C GLY A 51 2.66 -8.38 1.22
N CYS A 52 2.31 -8.29 -0.06
CA CYS A 52 0.98 -7.96 -0.54
C CYS A 52 0.74 -8.84 -1.77
N PRO A 53 -0.38 -9.58 -1.87
CA PRO A 53 -0.61 -10.52 -2.96
C PRO A 53 -0.66 -9.85 -4.33
N LEU A 54 -0.95 -8.55 -4.37
CA LEU A 54 -0.90 -7.75 -5.60
C LEU A 54 0.53 -7.56 -6.10
N PHE A 55 1.56 -7.64 -5.25
CA PHE A 55 2.95 -7.39 -5.61
C PHE A 55 3.81 -8.64 -5.35
N ALA A 56 3.54 -9.71 -6.12
CA ALA A 56 4.17 -11.01 -5.95
C ALA A 56 5.72 -10.93 -5.91
N GLY A 57 6.32 -11.60 -4.93
CA GLY A 57 7.77 -11.63 -4.73
C GLY A 57 8.39 -10.31 -4.24
N LYS A 58 7.58 -9.29 -3.92
CA LYS A 58 8.03 -8.00 -3.39
C LYS A 58 7.51 -7.79 -1.97
N GLN A 59 8.11 -6.82 -1.28
CA GLN A 59 7.64 -6.34 0.02
C GLN A 59 7.22 -4.88 -0.10
N VAL A 60 6.11 -4.53 0.54
CA VAL A 60 5.60 -3.16 0.67
C VAL A 60 5.92 -2.62 2.06
N SER A 61 6.06 -1.30 2.15
CA SER A 61 6.19 -0.60 3.43
C SER A 61 4.88 -0.71 4.18
N SER A 62 4.90 -0.88 5.49
CA SER A 62 3.68 -0.84 6.31
C SER A 62 3.02 0.55 6.27
N LYS A 63 3.78 1.59 5.96
CA LYS A 63 3.30 2.96 5.77
C LYS A 63 2.84 3.27 4.34
N ALA A 64 2.98 2.32 3.41
CA ALA A 64 2.62 2.54 2.01
C ALA A 64 1.11 2.63 1.79
N TRP A 65 0.72 3.03 0.59
CA TRP A 65 -0.66 2.99 0.12
C TRP A 65 -0.71 2.68 -1.38
N CYS A 66 -1.81 2.11 -1.86
CA CYS A 66 -2.14 2.01 -3.29
C CYS A 66 -3.66 2.06 -3.47
N SER A 67 -4.14 2.30 -4.69
CA SER A 67 -5.57 2.45 -5.03
C SER A 67 -6.43 1.22 -4.73
N ALA A 68 -5.81 0.05 -4.58
CA ALA A 68 -6.45 -1.20 -4.17
C ALA A 68 -6.54 -1.36 -2.64
N TYR A 69 -6.26 -0.30 -1.86
CA TYR A 69 -6.45 -0.31 -0.41
C TYR A 69 -7.83 -0.84 -0.04
N ASN A 70 -7.83 -1.83 0.86
CA ASN A 70 -9.04 -2.37 1.44
C ASN A 70 -8.87 -2.36 2.95
N LYS A 71 -9.74 -1.64 3.68
CA LYS A 71 -9.64 -1.53 5.13
C LYS A 71 -9.74 -2.92 5.76
N LYS A 72 -8.80 -3.24 6.65
CA LYS A 72 -8.90 -4.46 7.46
C LYS A 72 -10.17 -4.38 8.31
N VAL A 73 -11.10 -5.28 8.06
CA VAL A 73 -12.27 -5.48 8.92
C VAL A 73 -11.80 -6.33 10.11
N GLY A 74 -12.05 -5.84 11.32
CA GLY A 74 -11.81 -6.59 12.55
C GLY A 74 -12.90 -7.63 12.78
#